data_AF-M6RSK2-F1
#
_entry.id   AF-M6RSK2-F1
#
_cell.length_a   1.000
_cell.length_b   1.000
_cell.length_c   1.000
_cell.angle_alpha   90.00
_cell.angle_beta   90.00
_cell.angle_gamma   90.00
#
_symmetry.space_group_name_H-M   'P 1'
#
loop_
_entity.id
_entity.type
_entity.pdbx_description
1 polymer ?
#
loop_
_entity_poly.entity_id
_entity_poly.type
_entity_poly.pdbx_seq_one_letter_code
_entity_poly.pdbx_strand_id
1 'polypeptide(L)'
;MKNLDRVLKLRHPEVIGIGLGGAELMGPARDYQGVFQKAREAGLRVVAHSGEDDGPWAIWEAVELLKAERIGHGTSAIQDPELVKYLRENHIPIEICVTSNVFTGKYVRKEQNHPVRYYYDQGLPLSINTDDPEIFNVNLTYEYYKLWRFLDFSLDEIVDLIRQGVFASFHPNKESLWAEMEKNIHLVKTRYGLKR
;
A
#
# COMPACT_ATOMS: atom_id res chain seq x y z
N MET A 1 22.24 6.36 6.32
CA MET A 1 22.63 7.55 5.51
C MET A 1 23.26 7.21 4.15
N LYS A 2 24.20 6.25 4.05
CA LYS A 2 24.95 5.98 2.80
C LYS A 2 24.10 5.85 1.52
N ASN A 3 22.92 5.22 1.59
CA ASN A 3 22.04 5.06 0.42
C ASN A 3 21.39 6.40 0.00
N LEU A 4 20.85 7.16 0.96
CA LEU A 4 20.27 8.47 0.67
C LEU A 4 21.31 9.41 0.08
N ASP A 5 22.53 9.45 0.64
CA ASP A 5 23.60 10.32 0.12
C ASP A 5 23.95 9.98 -1.34
N ARG A 6 23.87 8.71 -1.74
CA ARG A 6 24.02 8.30 -3.16
C ARG A 6 22.87 8.82 -4.02
N VAL A 7 21.62 8.68 -3.58
CA VAL A 7 20.44 9.20 -4.29
C VAL A 7 20.51 10.73 -4.45
N LEU A 8 20.96 11.45 -3.42
CA LEU A 8 21.12 12.90 -3.48
C LEU A 8 22.28 13.32 -4.38
N LYS A 9 23.39 12.58 -4.39
CA LYS A 9 24.55 12.86 -5.25
C LYS A 9 24.27 12.54 -6.72
N LEU A 10 23.48 11.51 -6.99
CA LEU A 10 23.14 11.02 -8.33
C LEU A 10 21.64 11.16 -8.59
N ARG A 11 21.13 12.41 -8.55
CA ARG A 11 19.71 12.69 -8.81
C ARG A 11 19.29 12.17 -10.17
N HIS A 12 18.19 11.43 -10.19
CA HIS A 12 17.57 10.90 -11.41
C HIS A 12 16.07 11.18 -11.37
N PRO A 13 15.45 11.64 -12.48
CA PRO A 13 14.03 12.00 -12.51
C PRO A 13 13.08 10.85 -12.20
N GLU A 14 13.49 9.60 -12.45
CA GLU A 14 12.68 8.41 -12.15
C GLU A 14 12.77 7.98 -10.67
N VAL A 15 13.74 8.48 -9.91
CA VAL A 15 13.85 8.21 -8.47
C VAL A 15 13.09 9.28 -7.70
N ILE A 16 11.84 8.98 -7.40
CA ILE A 16 10.90 9.93 -6.81
C ILE A 16 10.89 9.93 -5.27
N GLY A 17 11.46 8.91 -4.62
CA GLY A 17 11.36 8.72 -3.19
C GLY A 17 12.27 7.64 -2.61
N ILE A 18 12.16 7.43 -1.30
CA ILE A 18 12.79 6.31 -0.59
C ILE A 18 11.73 5.52 0.20
N GLY A 19 12.01 4.23 0.41
CA GLY A 19 11.25 3.34 1.27
C GLY A 19 12.07 2.83 2.44
N LEU A 20 11.40 2.46 3.54
CA LEU A 20 11.95 1.58 4.58
C LEU A 20 11.40 0.17 4.32
N GLY A 21 12.25 -0.85 4.42
CA GLY A 21 11.88 -2.26 4.22
C GLY A 21 12.89 -3.17 4.90
N GLY A 22 12.73 -4.49 4.75
CA GLY A 22 13.52 -5.50 5.44
C GLY A 22 12.85 -6.01 6.72
N ALA A 23 13.61 -6.68 7.59
CA ALA A 23 13.07 -7.26 8.82
C ALA A 23 12.66 -6.16 9.83
N GLU A 24 11.36 -5.89 9.95
CA GLU A 24 10.80 -4.76 10.71
C GLU A 24 11.31 -4.69 12.15
N LEU A 25 11.31 -5.82 12.86
CA LEU A 25 11.75 -5.91 14.26
C LEU A 25 13.24 -5.60 14.47
N MET A 26 14.06 -5.76 13.43
CA MET A 26 15.51 -5.52 13.48
C MET A 26 15.89 -4.11 13.01
N GLY A 27 14.95 -3.36 12.46
CA GLY A 27 15.16 -2.01 11.93
C GLY A 27 13.91 -1.15 12.16
N PRO A 28 13.58 -0.82 13.41
CA PRO A 28 12.37 -0.07 13.73
C PRO A 28 12.42 1.33 13.10
N ALA A 29 11.25 1.85 12.75
CA ALA A 29 11.11 3.11 12.03
C ALA A 29 11.81 4.28 12.73
N ARG A 30 11.74 4.36 14.08
CA ARG A 30 12.41 5.42 14.86
C ARG A 30 13.91 5.58 14.57
N ASP A 31 14.63 4.51 14.23
CA ASP A 31 16.08 4.54 13.99
C ASP A 31 16.42 5.27 12.68
N TYR A 32 15.43 5.47 11.80
CA TYR A 32 15.60 6.08 10.49
C TYR A 32 15.05 7.51 10.39
N GLN A 33 14.56 8.10 11.48
CA GLN A 33 13.94 9.44 11.50
C GLN A 33 14.80 10.50 10.81
N GLY A 34 16.10 10.58 11.13
CA GLY A 34 17.00 11.57 10.54
C GLY A 34 17.22 11.36 9.03
N VAL A 35 17.20 10.11 8.55
CA VAL A 35 17.33 9.81 7.11
C VAL A 35 16.08 10.27 6.37
N PHE A 36 14.90 9.97 6.90
CA PHE A 36 13.63 10.35 6.28
C PHE A 36 13.39 11.85 6.32
N GLN A 37 13.76 12.53 7.40
CA GLN A 37 13.74 13.98 7.47
C GLN A 37 14.59 14.60 6.35
N LYS A 38 15.85 14.18 6.22
CA LYS A 38 16.75 14.67 5.17
C LYS A 38 16.21 14.39 3.75
N ALA A 39 15.57 13.23 3.54
CA ALA A 39 14.97 12.90 2.25
C ALA A 39 13.83 13.85 1.89
N ARG A 40 12.92 14.11 2.84
CA ARG A 40 11.79 15.04 2.65
C ARG A 40 12.26 16.48 2.43
N GLU A 41 13.23 16.95 3.20
CA GLU A 41 13.86 18.28 3.02
C GLU A 41 14.48 18.44 1.63
N ALA A 42 14.93 17.33 1.04
CA ALA A 42 15.45 17.28 -0.32
C ALA A 42 14.36 17.07 -1.40
N GLY A 43 13.08 17.09 -1.05
CA GLY A 43 11.94 16.95 -1.96
C GLY A 43 11.61 15.53 -2.40
N LEU A 44 12.16 14.51 -1.74
CA LEU A 44 11.82 13.11 -2.03
C LEU A 44 10.54 12.68 -1.30
N ARG A 45 9.76 11.82 -1.95
CA ARG A 45 8.67 11.08 -1.32
C ARG A 45 9.20 10.06 -0.32
N VAL A 46 8.40 9.72 0.67
CA VAL A 46 8.77 8.74 1.69
C VAL A 46 7.65 7.74 1.96
N VAL A 47 7.97 6.46 1.94
CA VAL A 47 7.06 5.35 2.27
C VAL A 47 7.74 4.39 3.25
N ALA A 48 6.98 3.55 3.94
CA ALA A 48 7.55 2.59 4.87
C ALA A 48 6.77 1.28 4.88
N HIS A 49 7.50 0.17 4.76
CA HIS A 49 7.06 -1.13 5.22
C HIS A 49 6.81 -1.06 6.73
N SER A 50 5.59 -1.33 7.16
CA SER A 50 5.27 -1.30 8.58
C SER A 50 4.03 -2.12 8.92
N GLY A 51 4.12 -2.89 10.00
CA GLY A 51 3.00 -3.64 10.54
C GLY A 51 2.71 -4.93 9.78
N GLU A 52 3.68 -5.47 9.06
CA GLU A 52 3.60 -6.83 8.52
C GLU A 52 4.10 -7.87 9.54
N ASP A 53 5.26 -7.64 10.14
CA ASP A 53 5.88 -8.53 11.13
C ASP A 53 5.89 -7.89 12.54
N ASP A 54 5.70 -6.57 12.62
CA ASP A 54 5.61 -5.80 13.86
C ASP A 54 4.18 -5.31 14.15
N GLY A 55 3.92 -4.79 15.35
CA GLY A 55 2.58 -4.36 15.77
C GLY A 55 2.17 -2.95 15.30
N PRO A 56 0.96 -2.49 15.68
CA PRO A 56 0.44 -1.19 15.27
C PRO A 56 1.31 0.00 15.73
N TRP A 57 2.10 -0.16 16.79
CA TRP A 57 3.06 0.87 17.23
C TRP A 57 4.12 1.19 16.17
N ALA A 58 4.52 0.22 15.35
CA ALA A 58 5.48 0.44 14.27
C ALA A 58 4.88 1.34 13.19
N ILE A 59 3.59 1.17 12.91
CA ILE A 59 2.85 2.00 11.96
C ILE A 59 2.75 3.43 12.49
N TRP A 60 2.47 3.61 13.79
CA TRP A 60 2.55 4.92 14.44
C TRP A 60 3.93 5.56 14.29
N GLU A 61 5.02 4.84 14.57
CA GLU A 61 6.37 5.36 14.36
C GLU A 61 6.61 5.75 12.88
N ALA A 62 6.13 4.96 11.92
CA ALA A 62 6.25 5.25 10.50
C ALA A 62 5.49 6.53 10.10
N VAL A 63 4.25 6.72 10.53
CA VAL A 63 3.47 7.92 10.17
C VAL A 63 3.88 9.16 10.96
N GLU A 64 4.27 9.02 12.23
CA GLU A 64 4.58 10.17 13.08
C GLU A 64 6.03 10.62 12.97
N LEU A 65 6.99 9.69 12.93
CA LEU A 65 8.43 10.01 12.91
C LEU A 65 8.94 10.10 11.48
N LEU A 66 8.62 9.09 10.65
CA LEU A 66 9.07 9.04 9.26
C LEU A 66 8.19 9.87 8.32
N LYS A 67 7.02 10.34 8.79
CA LYS A 67 6.03 11.04 7.97
C LYS A 67 5.75 10.28 6.66
N ALA A 68 5.67 8.95 6.75
CA ALA A 68 5.43 8.09 5.61
C ALA A 68 4.10 8.48 4.94
N GLU A 69 4.14 8.68 3.64
CA GLU A 69 2.99 9.10 2.83
C GLU A 69 2.09 7.91 2.48
N ARG A 70 2.64 6.68 2.54
CA ARG A 70 1.94 5.39 2.41
C ARG A 70 2.59 4.35 3.31
N ILE A 71 1.80 3.37 3.74
CA ILE A 71 2.24 2.25 4.57
C ILE A 71 2.18 0.97 3.75
N GLY A 72 3.33 0.31 3.60
CA GLY A 72 3.41 -1.04 3.08
C GLY A 72 2.82 -2.02 4.07
N HIS A 73 1.93 -2.90 3.58
CA HIS A 73 1.31 -4.03 4.28
C HIS A 73 0.29 -3.61 5.34
N GLY A 74 0.73 -2.96 6.44
CA GLY A 74 -0.18 -2.40 7.46
C GLY A 74 -1.14 -3.42 8.09
N THR A 75 -0.81 -4.72 8.07
CA THR A 75 -1.74 -5.80 8.45
C THR A 75 -2.11 -5.76 9.94
N SER A 76 -1.22 -5.24 10.78
CA SER A 76 -1.46 -5.13 12.22
C SER A 76 -2.35 -3.95 12.63
N ALA A 77 -2.63 -2.99 11.74
CA ALA A 77 -3.42 -1.79 12.09
C ALA A 77 -4.82 -2.12 12.61
N ILE A 78 -5.43 -3.23 12.19
CA ILE A 78 -6.74 -3.70 12.66
C ILE A 78 -6.81 -3.89 14.19
N GLN A 79 -5.67 -4.06 14.87
CA GLN A 79 -5.59 -4.20 16.32
C GLN A 79 -5.73 -2.86 17.06
N ASP A 80 -5.67 -1.73 16.35
CA ASP A 80 -5.74 -0.38 16.91
C ASP A 80 -6.75 0.49 16.13
N PRO A 81 -8.01 0.60 16.61
CA PRO A 81 -9.03 1.41 15.96
C PRO A 81 -8.68 2.89 15.85
N GLU A 82 -7.89 3.46 16.78
CA GLU A 82 -7.47 4.86 16.70
C GLU A 82 -6.44 5.07 15.59
N LEU A 83 -5.54 4.10 15.38
CA LEU A 83 -4.64 4.10 14.23
C LEU A 83 -5.41 4.03 12.92
N VAL A 84 -6.38 3.13 12.79
CA VAL A 84 -7.23 2.99 11.59
C VAL A 84 -7.94 4.32 11.29
N LYS A 85 -8.52 4.95 12.33
CA LYS A 85 -9.15 6.26 12.21
C LYS A 85 -8.16 7.34 11.78
N TYR A 86 -6.97 7.38 12.36
CA TYR A 86 -5.93 8.33 12.00
C TYR A 86 -5.49 8.18 10.54
N LEU A 87 -5.24 6.95 10.07
CA LEU A 87 -4.85 6.66 8.69
C LEU A 87 -5.92 7.12 7.70
N ARG A 88 -7.18 6.86 8.01
CA ARG A 88 -8.33 7.32 7.23
C ARG A 88 -8.42 8.84 7.16
N GLU A 89 -8.39 9.52 8.31
CA GLU A 89 -8.56 10.99 8.39
C GLU A 89 -7.41 11.74 7.69
N ASN A 90 -6.20 11.19 7.75
CA ASN A 90 -5.02 11.73 7.07
C ASN A 90 -4.85 11.21 5.64
N HIS A 91 -5.79 10.39 5.14
CA HIS A 91 -5.76 9.81 3.80
C HIS A 91 -4.45 9.08 3.48
N ILE A 92 -3.90 8.35 4.45
CA ILE A 92 -2.64 7.59 4.31
C ILE A 92 -2.97 6.20 3.73
N PRO A 93 -2.56 5.90 2.48
CA PRO A 93 -2.87 4.64 1.83
C PRO A 93 -2.14 3.45 2.47
N ILE A 94 -2.82 2.30 2.53
CA ILE A 94 -2.21 1.01 2.85
C ILE A 94 -2.01 0.20 1.55
N GLU A 95 -0.77 -0.24 1.32
CA GLU A 95 -0.39 -1.08 0.19
C GLU A 95 -0.58 -2.56 0.58
N ILE A 96 -1.64 -3.18 0.10
CA ILE A 96 -2.11 -4.52 0.48
C ILE A 96 -1.52 -5.59 -0.44
N CYS A 97 -0.93 -6.63 0.14
CA CYS A 97 -0.29 -7.73 -0.59
C CYS A 97 -0.82 -9.09 -0.08
N VAL A 98 -2.02 -9.51 -0.53
CA VAL A 98 -2.75 -10.63 0.13
C VAL A 98 -1.94 -11.92 0.13
N THR A 99 -1.31 -12.27 -0.99
CA THR A 99 -0.47 -13.49 -1.06
C THR A 99 0.77 -13.38 -0.18
N SER A 100 1.47 -12.25 -0.21
CA SER A 100 2.65 -12.02 0.62
C SER A 100 2.30 -12.09 2.11
N ASN A 101 1.23 -11.43 2.54
CA ASN A 101 0.84 -11.38 3.95
C ASN A 101 0.44 -12.75 4.50
N VAL A 102 -0.17 -13.62 3.67
CA VAL A 102 -0.44 -15.02 4.05
C VAL A 102 0.86 -15.83 4.11
N PHE A 103 1.80 -15.59 3.19
CA PHE A 103 3.09 -16.28 3.13
C PHE A 103 3.98 -15.94 4.34
N THR A 104 4.14 -14.65 4.67
CA THR A 104 4.89 -14.18 5.83
C THR A 104 4.18 -14.57 7.13
N GLY A 105 2.85 -14.58 7.10
CA GLY A 105 2.03 -15.37 8.01
C GLY A 105 1.95 -14.84 9.44
N LYS A 106 2.48 -13.65 9.76
CA LYS A 106 2.50 -13.12 11.13
C LYS A 106 1.08 -12.83 11.63
N TYR A 107 0.38 -11.90 10.98
CA TYR A 107 -0.98 -11.48 11.33
C TYR A 107 -2.06 -12.12 10.45
N VAL A 108 -1.73 -12.48 9.22
CA VAL A 108 -2.67 -13.08 8.27
C VAL A 108 -2.28 -14.54 8.04
N ARG A 109 -3.08 -15.49 8.53
CA ARG A 109 -2.80 -16.93 8.36
C ARG A 109 -3.48 -17.55 7.14
N LYS A 110 -4.53 -16.91 6.64
CA LYS A 110 -5.36 -17.35 5.51
C LYS A 110 -5.97 -16.12 4.85
N GLU A 111 -6.26 -16.20 3.56
CA GLU A 111 -6.84 -15.11 2.78
C GLU A 111 -8.12 -14.55 3.41
N GLN A 112 -9.02 -15.41 3.92
CA GLN A 112 -10.30 -14.98 4.49
C GLN A 112 -10.16 -14.12 5.76
N ASN A 113 -9.00 -14.18 6.41
CA ASN A 113 -8.72 -13.42 7.64
C ASN A 113 -8.00 -12.11 7.35
N HIS A 114 -7.79 -11.75 6.07
CA HIS A 114 -7.06 -10.55 5.72
C HIS A 114 -7.83 -9.29 6.14
N PRO A 115 -7.20 -8.29 6.79
CA PRO A 115 -7.90 -7.10 7.28
C PRO A 115 -8.37 -6.14 6.18
N VAL A 116 -8.16 -6.46 4.90
CA VAL A 116 -8.42 -5.54 3.77
C VAL A 116 -9.91 -5.24 3.62
N ARG A 117 -10.78 -6.23 3.87
CA ARG A 117 -12.24 -6.02 3.88
C ARG A 117 -12.64 -4.98 4.93
N TYR A 118 -12.15 -5.16 6.15
CA TYR A 118 -12.38 -4.21 7.24
C TYR A 118 -11.83 -2.82 6.91
N TYR A 119 -10.61 -2.71 6.37
CA TYR A 119 -10.04 -1.41 6.00
C TYR A 119 -10.85 -0.70 4.92
N TYR A 120 -11.33 -1.43 3.91
CA TYR A 120 -12.21 -0.87 2.89
C TYR A 120 -13.52 -0.37 3.51
N ASP A 121 -14.14 -1.14 4.39
CA ASP A 121 -15.39 -0.76 5.09
C ASP A 121 -15.22 0.47 5.99
N GLN A 122 -14.02 0.66 6.55
CA GLN A 122 -13.67 1.86 7.32
C GLN A 122 -13.32 3.07 6.43
N GLY A 123 -13.27 2.89 5.10
CA GLY A 123 -12.97 3.96 4.15
C GLY A 123 -11.50 4.35 4.10
N LEU A 124 -10.59 3.43 4.45
CA LEU A 124 -9.16 3.68 4.27
C LEU A 124 -8.82 3.68 2.77
N PRO A 125 -7.91 4.55 2.31
CA PRO A 125 -7.38 4.45 0.97
C PRO A 125 -6.50 3.19 0.86
N LEU A 126 -6.71 2.39 -0.17
CA LEU A 126 -6.01 1.12 -0.37
C LEU A 126 -5.41 1.02 -1.77
N SER A 127 -4.32 0.27 -1.89
CA SER A 127 -3.84 -0.27 -3.18
C SER A 127 -3.60 -1.76 -3.06
N ILE A 128 -3.80 -2.51 -4.15
CA ILE A 128 -3.57 -3.96 -4.21
C ILE A 128 -2.29 -4.22 -5.00
N ASN A 129 -1.41 -5.05 -4.44
CA ASN A 129 -0.05 -5.24 -4.89
C ASN A 129 0.38 -6.71 -4.79
N THR A 130 1.39 -7.10 -5.56
CA THR A 130 1.93 -8.48 -5.58
C THR A 130 3.11 -8.69 -4.64
N ASP A 131 3.69 -7.60 -4.13
CA ASP A 131 4.98 -7.60 -3.43
C ASP A 131 6.10 -8.23 -4.28
N ASP A 132 6.54 -9.44 -3.98
CA ASP A 132 7.52 -10.22 -4.74
C ASP A 132 6.86 -11.28 -5.66
N PRO A 133 6.41 -10.92 -6.88
CA PRO A 133 5.61 -11.81 -7.75
C PRO A 133 6.34 -13.11 -8.14
N GLU A 134 7.66 -13.07 -8.29
CA GLU A 134 8.48 -14.25 -8.63
C GLU A 134 8.62 -15.21 -7.45
N ILE A 135 8.74 -14.69 -6.23
CA ILE A 135 8.88 -15.51 -5.01
C ILE A 135 7.54 -16.17 -4.68
N PHE A 136 6.45 -15.42 -4.79
CA PHE A 136 5.11 -15.89 -4.42
C PHE A 136 4.35 -16.56 -5.57
N ASN A 137 4.92 -16.58 -6.78
CA ASN A 137 4.29 -17.06 -8.00
C ASN A 137 2.88 -16.47 -8.19
N VAL A 138 2.79 -15.13 -8.12
CA VAL A 138 1.53 -14.39 -8.17
C VAL A 138 1.59 -13.26 -9.19
N ASN A 139 0.43 -12.91 -9.75
CA ASN A 139 0.26 -11.71 -10.56
C ASN A 139 -0.89 -10.85 -10.01
N LEU A 140 -0.96 -9.61 -10.47
CA LEU A 140 -1.92 -8.64 -9.95
C LEU A 140 -3.38 -9.06 -10.18
N THR A 141 -3.70 -9.71 -11.31
CA THR A 141 -5.04 -10.24 -11.58
C THR A 141 -5.44 -11.27 -10.51
N TYR A 142 -4.50 -12.10 -10.08
CA TYR A 142 -4.76 -13.12 -9.06
C TYR A 142 -4.94 -12.51 -7.66
N GLU A 143 -4.26 -11.42 -7.33
CA GLU A 143 -4.51 -10.66 -6.10
C GLU A 143 -5.97 -10.14 -6.06
N TYR A 144 -6.45 -9.51 -7.13
CA TYR A 144 -7.86 -9.09 -7.22
C TYR A 144 -8.83 -10.27 -7.21
N TYR A 145 -8.49 -11.39 -7.85
CA TYR A 145 -9.30 -12.62 -7.77
C TYR A 145 -9.45 -13.11 -6.33
N LYS A 146 -8.40 -13.07 -5.51
CA LYS A 146 -8.47 -13.45 -4.10
C LYS A 146 -9.43 -12.57 -3.31
N LEU A 147 -9.46 -11.26 -3.59
CA LEU A 147 -10.42 -10.35 -2.96
C LEU A 147 -11.86 -10.77 -3.24
N TRP A 148 -12.18 -11.02 -4.52
CA TRP A 148 -13.51 -11.50 -4.91
C TRP A 148 -13.84 -12.88 -4.35
N ARG A 149 -12.87 -13.80 -4.35
CA ARG A 149 -13.09 -15.21 -4.02
C ARG A 149 -13.18 -15.49 -2.52
N PHE A 150 -12.41 -14.75 -1.71
CA PHE A 150 -12.18 -15.09 -0.30
C PHE A 150 -12.53 -13.97 0.69
N LEU A 151 -12.73 -12.74 0.21
CA LEU A 151 -12.88 -11.55 1.05
C LEU A 151 -14.14 -10.74 0.71
N ASP A 152 -15.08 -11.36 0.01
CA ASP A 152 -16.41 -10.82 -0.32
C ASP A 152 -16.40 -9.45 -1.00
N PHE A 153 -15.37 -9.18 -1.82
CA PHE A 153 -15.37 -8.00 -2.69
C PHE A 153 -16.20 -8.23 -3.95
N SER A 154 -17.07 -7.29 -4.26
CA SER A 154 -17.75 -7.20 -5.54
C SER A 154 -16.82 -6.70 -6.66
N LEU A 155 -17.25 -6.87 -7.91
CA LEU A 155 -16.50 -6.34 -9.05
C LEU A 155 -16.41 -4.80 -9.03
N ASP A 156 -17.45 -4.11 -8.55
CA ASP A 156 -17.45 -2.66 -8.48
C ASP A 156 -16.51 -2.14 -7.38
N GLU A 157 -16.44 -2.83 -6.24
CA GLU A 157 -15.44 -2.52 -5.22
C GLU A 157 -14.01 -2.81 -5.71
N ILE A 158 -13.81 -3.84 -6.54
CA ILE A 158 -12.52 -4.08 -7.20
C ILE A 158 -12.15 -2.93 -8.14
N VAL A 159 -13.12 -2.42 -8.92
CA VAL A 159 -12.90 -1.24 -9.78
C VAL A 159 -12.57 -0.01 -8.95
N ASP A 160 -13.25 0.18 -7.82
CA ASP A 160 -12.96 1.25 -6.89
C ASP A 160 -11.56 1.11 -6.26
N LEU A 161 -11.12 -0.08 -5.88
CA LEU A 161 -9.75 -0.33 -5.40
C LEU A 161 -8.69 0.01 -6.46
N ILE A 162 -8.95 -0.30 -7.74
CA ILE A 162 -8.07 0.11 -8.85
C ILE A 162 -8.00 1.64 -8.92
N ARG A 163 -9.14 2.32 -8.80
CA ARG A 163 -9.21 3.79 -8.74
C ARG A 163 -8.41 4.32 -7.57
N GLN A 164 -8.62 3.80 -6.37
CA GLN A 164 -7.89 4.20 -5.17
C GLN A 164 -6.37 4.05 -5.36
N GLY A 165 -5.90 2.96 -5.98
CA GLY A 165 -4.49 2.77 -6.33
C GLY A 165 -3.92 3.86 -7.24
N VAL A 166 -4.69 4.30 -8.26
CA VAL A 166 -4.30 5.43 -9.12
C VAL A 166 -4.16 6.72 -8.29
N PHE A 167 -5.14 6.99 -7.41
CA PHE A 167 -5.15 8.20 -6.60
C PHE A 167 -4.11 8.18 -5.46
N ALA A 168 -3.73 7.00 -4.98
CA ALA A 168 -2.63 6.77 -4.03
C ALA A 168 -1.24 6.83 -4.68
N SER A 169 -1.14 6.83 -6.02
CA SER A 169 0.16 6.95 -6.70
C SER A 169 0.84 8.31 -6.45
N PHE A 170 2.13 8.42 -6.75
CA PHE A 170 2.84 9.70 -6.80
C PHE A 170 2.83 10.34 -8.20
N HIS A 171 1.96 9.87 -9.10
CA HIS A 171 1.86 10.40 -10.46
C HIS A 171 1.25 11.82 -10.44
N PRO A 172 1.75 12.76 -11.26
CA PRO A 172 1.23 14.14 -11.27
C PRO A 172 -0.15 14.25 -11.94
N ASN A 173 -0.45 13.39 -12.92
CA ASN A 173 -1.67 13.48 -13.74
C ASN A 173 -2.65 12.33 -13.44
N LYS A 174 -3.06 12.17 -12.17
CA LYS A 174 -3.89 11.04 -11.72
C LYS A 174 -5.27 10.99 -12.39
N GLU A 175 -5.89 12.16 -12.56
CA GLU A 175 -7.19 12.28 -13.23
C GLU A 175 -7.16 11.79 -14.68
N SER A 176 -6.11 12.17 -15.43
CA SER A 176 -5.94 11.70 -16.81
C SER A 176 -5.71 10.19 -16.87
N LEU A 177 -4.92 9.64 -15.93
CA LEU A 177 -4.66 8.21 -15.84
C LEU A 177 -5.97 7.44 -15.54
N TRP A 178 -6.77 7.95 -14.60
CA TRP A 178 -8.07 7.35 -14.29
C TRP A 178 -9.05 7.42 -15.46
N ALA A 179 -9.15 8.56 -16.14
CA ALA A 179 -10.05 8.73 -17.29
C ALA A 179 -9.73 7.77 -18.45
N GLU A 180 -8.44 7.41 -18.63
CA GLU A 180 -8.04 6.39 -19.60
C GLU A 180 -8.45 4.98 -19.13
N MET A 181 -8.19 4.66 -17.86
CA MET A 181 -8.58 3.37 -17.28
C MET A 181 -10.09 3.15 -17.30
N GLU A 182 -10.89 4.18 -17.00
CA GLU A 182 -12.35 4.11 -16.98
C GLU A 182 -12.92 3.73 -18.37
N LYS A 183 -12.33 4.24 -19.45
CA LYS A 183 -12.69 3.84 -20.83
C LYS A 183 -12.44 2.35 -21.05
N ASN A 184 -11.29 1.84 -20.63
CA ASN A 184 -10.94 0.42 -20.76
C ASN A 184 -11.88 -0.47 -19.93
N ILE A 185 -12.20 -0.05 -18.70
CA ILE A 185 -13.16 -0.75 -17.84
C ILE A 185 -14.55 -0.81 -18.51
N HIS A 186 -15.01 0.30 -19.09
CA HIS A 186 -16.28 0.34 -19.81
C HIS A 186 -16.30 -0.60 -21.02
N LEU A 187 -15.21 -0.67 -21.78
CA LEU A 187 -15.06 -1.60 -22.90
C LEU A 187 -15.13 -3.06 -22.44
N VAL A 188 -14.45 -3.41 -21.35
CA VAL A 188 -14.49 -4.75 -20.77
C VAL A 188 -15.88 -5.10 -20.28
N LYS A 189 -16.54 -4.22 -19.50
CA LYS A 189 -17.91 -4.44 -19.03
C LYS A 189 -18.88 -4.66 -20.19
N THR A 190 -18.77 -3.88 -21.26
CA THR A 190 -19.60 -4.01 -22.47
C THR A 190 -19.34 -5.33 -23.19
N ARG A 191 -18.06 -5.69 -23.41
CA ARG A 191 -17.66 -6.92 -24.12
C ARG A 191 -18.20 -8.18 -23.45
N TYR A 192 -18.26 -8.21 -22.13
CA TYR A 192 -18.65 -9.39 -21.35
C TYR A 192 -20.07 -9.31 -20.76
N GLY A 193 -20.85 -8.26 -21.09
CA GLY A 193 -22.22 -8.10 -20.61
C GLY A 193 -22.33 -7.95 -19.08
N LEU A 194 -21.30 -7.40 -18.44
CA LEU A 194 -21.27 -7.18 -17.00
C LEU A 194 -22.17 -5.97 -16.68
N LYS A 195 -23.29 -6.22 -15.99
CA LYS A 195 -24.21 -5.14 -15.57
C LYS A 195 -23.54 -4.25 -14.52
N ARG A 196 -23.97 -2.98 -14.50
CA ARG A 196 -23.69 -2.04 -13.41
C ARG A 196 -24.41 -2.45 -12.14
#